data_AF-A0AAW5EZ33-F1
#
_entry.id   AF-A0AAW5EZ33-F1
#
_cell.length_a   1.000
_cell.length_b   1.000
_cell.length_c   1.000
_cell.angle_alpha   90.00
_cell.angle_beta   90.00
_cell.angle_gamma   90.00
#
_symmetry.space_group_name_H-M   'P 1'
#
loop_
_entity.id
_entity.type
_entity.pdbx_description
1 polymer ?
#
loop_
_entity_poly.entity_id
_entity_poly.type
_entity_poly.pdbx_seq_one_letter_code
_entity_poly.pdbx_strand_id
1 'polypeptide(L)'
;APRPTDPNARASERQACGPNGQGLGAAIGMALAEQKLAARFGRSVVNHRVWAVGCWTELSTGVALESAALAGQLGLDRVTLVVGLWESERPQVEAILPRYSASGWSVRKVDACNAEQIAAAIASSQRTHK
;
A
#
# COMPACT_ATOMS: atom_id res chain seq x y z
N ALA A 1 4.51 18.03 30.39
CA ALA A 1 5.38 19.19 30.09
C ALA A 1 6.39 18.77 29.03
N PRO A 2 6.53 19.51 27.91
CA PRO A 2 7.52 19.18 26.89
C PRO A 2 8.93 19.50 27.41
N ARG A 3 9.91 18.65 27.09
CA ARG A 3 11.33 18.84 27.43
C ARG A 3 11.94 19.95 26.56
N PRO A 4 12.95 20.69 27.06
CA PRO A 4 13.50 21.86 26.39
C PRO A 4 14.26 21.49 25.12
N THR A 5 14.14 22.38 24.15
CA THR A 5 14.64 22.34 22.78
C THR A 5 16.15 22.08 22.71
N ASP A 6 16.53 20.92 22.21
CA ASP A 6 17.87 20.67 21.67
C ASP A 6 17.98 21.34 20.29
N PRO A 7 18.84 22.35 20.10
CA PRO A 7 19.02 23.02 18.81
C PRO A 7 19.64 22.13 17.72
N ASN A 8 20.05 20.89 18.07
CA ASN A 8 20.48 19.83 17.16
C ASN A 8 19.47 18.69 17.00
N ALA A 9 18.19 18.87 17.36
CA ALA A 9 17.11 17.97 16.96
C ALA A 9 16.84 18.06 15.43
N ARG A 10 17.85 17.76 14.62
CA ARG A 10 17.76 17.55 13.18
C ARG A 10 17.43 16.07 12.98
N ALA A 11 16.37 15.80 12.22
CA ALA A 11 15.82 14.48 11.94
C ALA A 11 14.92 13.85 13.02
N SER A 12 14.07 14.65 13.71
CA SER A 12 12.89 14.07 14.35
C SER A 12 12.00 13.44 13.27
N GLU A 13 11.88 12.12 13.34
CA GLU A 13 10.94 11.28 12.57
C GLU A 13 11.26 11.04 11.09
N ARG A 14 12.46 10.50 10.80
CA ARG A 14 12.53 9.55 9.68
C ARG A 14 11.76 8.29 10.08
N GLN A 15 10.46 8.22 9.76
CA GLN A 15 9.74 6.96 9.75
C GLN A 15 10.27 6.12 8.58
N ALA A 16 11.47 5.56 8.73
CA ALA A 16 12.08 4.68 7.77
C ALA A 16 11.45 3.29 7.93
N CYS A 17 10.34 3.06 7.24
CA CYS A 17 9.79 1.73 7.01
C CYS A 17 10.73 0.94 6.06
N GLY A 18 11.94 0.61 6.52
CA GLY A 18 12.94 -0.11 5.72
C GLY A 18 13.30 0.58 4.40
N PRO A 19 13.84 -0.18 3.41
CA PRO A 19 14.04 0.33 2.06
C PRO A 19 12.70 0.61 1.38
N ASN A 20 12.30 1.89 1.34
CA ASN A 20 11.03 2.34 0.79
C ASN A 20 10.73 1.73 -0.59
N GLY A 21 9.51 1.27 -0.79
CA GLY A 21 8.99 0.68 -2.03
C GLY A 21 9.29 -0.81 -2.21
N GLN A 22 10.29 -1.36 -1.52
CA GLN A 22 10.58 -2.80 -1.62
C GLN A 22 9.48 -3.65 -0.97
N GLY A 23 8.80 -3.12 0.05
CA GLY A 23 7.67 -3.80 0.70
C GLY A 23 6.53 -4.04 -0.29
N LEU A 24 6.15 -3.01 -1.06
CA LEU A 24 5.15 -3.14 -2.12
C LEU A 24 5.62 -4.10 -3.23
N GLY A 25 6.88 -4.00 -3.66
CA GLY A 25 7.43 -4.91 -4.66
C GLY A 25 7.38 -6.38 -4.23
N ALA A 26 7.75 -6.67 -2.97
CA ALA A 26 7.66 -8.01 -2.40
C ALA A 26 6.20 -8.49 -2.31
N ALA A 27 5.26 -7.62 -1.89
CA ALA A 27 3.84 -7.95 -1.82
C ALA A 27 3.24 -8.29 -3.19
N ILE A 28 3.64 -7.57 -4.22
CA ILE A 28 3.22 -7.84 -5.60
C ILE A 28 3.81 -9.15 -6.10
N GLY A 29 5.07 -9.46 -5.78
CA GLY A 29 5.68 -10.76 -6.04
C GLY A 29 4.92 -11.91 -5.37
N MET A 30 4.52 -11.74 -4.10
CA MET A 30 3.69 -12.72 -3.38
C MET A 30 2.31 -12.89 -4.00
N ALA A 31 1.66 -11.81 -4.46
CA ALA A 31 0.35 -11.88 -5.10
C ALA A 31 0.43 -12.57 -6.48
N LEU A 32 1.50 -12.31 -7.24
CA LEU A 32 1.77 -13.04 -8.48
C LEU A 32 1.99 -14.55 -8.22
N ALA A 33 2.72 -14.89 -7.16
CA ALA A 33 2.90 -16.27 -6.75
C ALA A 33 1.58 -16.93 -6.35
N GLU A 34 0.72 -16.23 -5.58
CA GLU A 34 -0.62 -16.69 -5.22
C GLU A 34 -1.44 -17.04 -6.46
N GLN A 35 -1.52 -16.12 -7.43
CA GLN A 35 -2.27 -16.31 -8.67
C GLN A 35 -1.74 -17.50 -9.50
N LYS A 36 -0.41 -17.63 -9.63
CA LYS A 36 0.22 -18.74 -10.36
C LYS A 36 -0.01 -20.08 -9.66
N LEU A 37 0.13 -20.14 -8.35
CA LEU A 37 -0.05 -21.37 -7.58
C LEU A 37 -1.53 -21.77 -7.55
N ALA A 38 -2.46 -20.82 -7.43
CA ALA A 38 -3.88 -21.08 -7.53
C ALA A 38 -4.31 -21.60 -8.91
N ALA A 39 -3.71 -21.08 -9.99
CA ALA A 39 -3.94 -21.60 -11.33
C ALA A 39 -3.41 -23.03 -11.51
N ARG A 40 -2.29 -23.37 -10.84
CA ARG A 40 -1.65 -24.68 -10.94
C ARG A 40 -2.29 -25.76 -10.06
N PHE A 41 -2.64 -25.42 -8.83
CA PHE A 41 -3.09 -26.37 -7.80
C PHE A 41 -4.57 -26.21 -7.43
N GLY A 42 -5.24 -25.21 -7.98
CA GLY A 42 -6.64 -24.90 -7.69
C GLY A 42 -6.83 -24.00 -6.47
N ARG A 43 -7.97 -23.31 -6.45
CA ARG A 43 -8.37 -22.40 -5.36
C ARG A 43 -8.76 -23.12 -4.05
N SER A 44 -8.92 -24.44 -4.07
CA SER A 44 -9.10 -25.22 -2.82
C SER A 44 -7.80 -25.29 -1.99
N VAL A 45 -6.64 -25.16 -2.64
CA VAL A 45 -5.33 -25.22 -2.01
C VAL A 45 -4.76 -23.81 -1.79
N VAL A 46 -4.88 -22.94 -2.78
CA VAL A 46 -4.32 -21.58 -2.73
C VAL A 46 -5.42 -20.54 -2.93
N ASN A 47 -5.81 -19.90 -1.83
CA ASN A 47 -6.88 -18.90 -1.80
C ASN A 47 -6.63 -17.89 -0.68
N HIS A 48 -5.49 -17.21 -0.72
CA HIS A 48 -5.14 -16.18 0.25
C HIS A 48 -5.09 -14.81 -0.42
N ARG A 49 -4.87 -13.77 0.40
CA ARG A 49 -4.72 -12.39 -0.04
C ARG A 49 -3.48 -11.81 0.61
N VAL A 50 -2.77 -10.98 -0.13
CA VAL A 50 -1.56 -10.30 0.34
C VAL A 50 -1.90 -8.90 0.82
N TRP A 51 -1.48 -8.59 2.04
CA TRP A 51 -1.63 -7.27 2.64
C TRP A 51 -0.25 -6.70 2.89
N ALA A 52 -0.01 -5.49 2.41
CA ALA A 52 1.16 -4.70 2.71
C ALA A 52 0.74 -3.49 3.56
N VAL A 53 1.57 -3.15 4.54
CA VAL A 53 1.37 -1.98 5.39
C VAL A 53 2.61 -1.11 5.27
N GLY A 54 2.42 0.18 4.98
CA GLY A 54 3.51 1.14 4.82
C GLY A 54 3.13 2.54 5.29
N CYS A 55 4.07 3.46 5.11
CA CYS A 55 3.85 4.90 5.25
C CYS A 55 3.88 5.56 3.88
N TRP A 56 3.61 6.87 3.81
CA TRP A 56 3.49 7.58 2.53
C TRP A 56 4.72 7.44 1.62
N THR A 57 5.93 7.30 2.18
CA THR A 57 7.17 7.15 1.40
C THR A 57 7.20 5.86 0.60
N GLU A 58 6.43 4.84 1.00
CA GLU A 58 6.26 3.61 0.24
C GLU A 58 5.65 3.89 -1.13
N LEU A 59 4.76 4.89 -1.23
CA LEU A 59 4.07 5.22 -2.48
C LEU A 59 4.95 5.98 -3.48
N SER A 60 5.97 6.69 -3.01
CA SER A 60 6.68 7.71 -3.80
C SER A 60 7.88 7.19 -4.60
N THR A 61 8.34 5.97 -4.33
CA THR A 61 9.57 5.45 -4.97
C THR A 61 9.32 4.94 -6.39
N GLY A 62 10.35 4.98 -7.24
CA GLY A 62 10.28 4.43 -8.60
C GLY A 62 9.92 2.94 -8.60
N VAL A 63 10.53 2.16 -7.71
CA VAL A 63 10.25 0.72 -7.57
C VAL A 63 8.79 0.45 -7.22
N ALA A 64 8.18 1.28 -6.36
CA ALA A 64 6.77 1.13 -5.99
C ALA A 64 5.85 1.42 -7.18
N LEU A 65 6.12 2.49 -7.93
CA LEU A 65 5.34 2.86 -9.12
C LEU A 65 5.45 1.80 -10.22
N GLU A 66 6.66 1.31 -10.51
CA GLU A 66 6.88 0.24 -11.48
C GLU A 66 6.19 -1.05 -11.07
N SER A 67 6.29 -1.41 -9.79
CA SER A 67 5.61 -2.60 -9.27
C SER A 67 4.09 -2.45 -9.36
N ALA A 68 3.53 -1.30 -8.98
CA ALA A 68 2.10 -1.03 -9.08
C ALA A 68 1.59 -1.09 -10.53
N ALA A 69 2.35 -0.53 -11.48
CA ALA A 69 2.05 -0.64 -12.90
C ALA A 69 2.05 -2.10 -13.38
N LEU A 70 3.05 -2.88 -12.98
CA LEU A 70 3.14 -4.31 -13.30
C LEU A 70 1.96 -5.10 -12.73
N ALA A 71 1.58 -4.86 -11.46
CA ALA A 71 0.42 -5.50 -10.85
C ALA A 71 -0.88 -5.20 -11.61
N GLY A 72 -1.03 -3.95 -12.07
CA GLY A 72 -2.15 -3.51 -12.89
C GLY A 72 -2.23 -4.17 -14.26
N GLN A 73 -1.07 -4.34 -14.92
CA GLN A 73 -0.95 -5.02 -16.21
C GLN A 73 -1.23 -6.53 -16.10
N LEU A 74 -0.79 -7.16 -15.01
CA LEU A 74 -0.99 -8.59 -14.75
C LEU A 74 -2.38 -8.93 -14.19
N GLY A 75 -3.20 -7.91 -13.89
CA GLY A 75 -4.56 -8.09 -13.36
C GLY A 75 -4.57 -8.69 -11.95
N LEU A 76 -3.59 -8.37 -11.11
CA LEU A 76 -3.52 -8.91 -9.75
C LEU A 76 -4.62 -8.28 -8.87
N ASP A 77 -5.60 -9.08 -8.42
CA ASP A 77 -6.75 -8.63 -7.62
C ASP A 77 -6.66 -9.00 -6.13
N ARG A 78 -5.57 -9.67 -5.74
CA ARG A 78 -5.35 -10.25 -4.41
C ARG A 78 -4.25 -9.57 -3.60
N VAL A 79 -3.97 -8.31 -3.89
CA VAL A 79 -3.03 -7.48 -3.14
C VAL A 79 -3.71 -6.21 -2.65
N THR A 80 -3.41 -5.78 -1.43
CA THR A 80 -3.88 -4.51 -0.88
C THR A 80 -2.75 -3.85 -0.09
N LEU A 81 -2.47 -2.58 -0.42
CA LEU A 81 -1.53 -1.75 0.31
C LEU A 81 -2.32 -0.79 1.21
N VAL A 82 -2.02 -0.82 2.51
CA VAL A 82 -2.55 0.11 3.51
C VAL A 82 -1.45 1.09 3.89
N VAL A 83 -1.73 2.38 3.75
CA VAL A 83 -0.76 3.44 4.00
C VAL A 83 -1.26 4.34 5.12
N GLY A 84 -0.51 4.38 6.21
CA GLY A 84 -0.68 5.39 7.26
C GLY A 84 -0.06 6.72 6.80
N LEU A 85 -0.75 7.83 7.06
CA LEU A 85 -0.29 9.17 6.73
C LEU A 85 -0.68 10.17 7.81
N TRP A 86 0.21 11.13 8.06
CA TRP A 86 -0.05 12.31 8.86
C TRP A 86 -0.66 13.42 7.99
N GLU A 87 -1.39 14.36 8.59
CA GLU A 87 -2.04 15.45 7.85
C GLU A 87 -1.04 16.27 7.00
N SER A 88 0.17 16.47 7.51
CA SER A 88 1.25 17.19 6.81
C SER A 88 1.77 16.48 5.55
N GLU A 89 1.46 15.20 5.38
CA GLU A 89 1.91 14.36 4.25
C GLU A 89 0.84 14.23 3.16
N ARG A 90 -0.39 14.72 3.43
CA ARG A 90 -1.53 14.64 2.52
C ARG A 90 -1.23 15.24 1.15
N PRO A 91 -0.66 16.46 1.01
CA PRO A 91 -0.42 17.04 -0.31
C PRO A 91 0.50 16.18 -1.20
N GLN A 92 1.53 15.57 -0.62
CA GLN A 92 2.49 14.71 -1.30
C GLN A 92 1.81 13.43 -1.80
N VAL A 93 1.00 12.80 -0.94
CA VAL A 93 0.24 11.59 -1.31
C VAL A 93 -0.77 11.91 -2.41
N GLU A 94 -1.52 13.00 -2.30
CA GLU A 94 -2.53 13.39 -3.28
C GLU A 94 -1.97 13.63 -4.67
N ALA A 95 -0.75 14.14 -4.78
CA ALA A 95 -0.06 14.28 -6.07
C ALA A 95 0.34 12.92 -6.69
N ILE A 96 0.46 11.86 -5.88
CA ILE A 96 0.92 10.53 -6.31
C ILE A 96 -0.27 9.61 -6.67
N LEU A 97 -1.39 9.68 -5.93
CA LEU A 97 -2.54 8.77 -6.10
C LEU A 97 -3.05 8.64 -7.56
N PRO A 98 -3.09 9.71 -8.39
CA PRO A 98 -3.50 9.58 -9.78
C PRO A 98 -2.65 8.57 -10.59
N ARG A 99 -1.37 8.39 -10.25
CA ARG A 99 -0.49 7.40 -10.90
C ARG A 99 -0.90 5.96 -10.59
N TYR A 100 -1.37 5.71 -9.37
CA TYR A 100 -1.89 4.39 -8.96
C TYR A 100 -3.23 4.10 -9.65
N SER A 101 -4.13 5.08 -9.70
CA SER A 101 -5.39 4.95 -10.44
C SER A 101 -5.15 4.69 -11.93
N ALA A 102 -4.21 5.40 -12.55
CA ALA A 102 -3.81 5.17 -13.95
C ALA A 102 -3.19 3.78 -14.16
N SER A 103 -2.50 3.25 -13.14
CA SER A 103 -2.00 1.87 -13.11
C SER A 103 -3.11 0.83 -12.87
N GLY A 104 -4.38 1.25 -12.77
CA GLY A 104 -5.52 0.36 -12.61
C GLY A 104 -5.79 -0.10 -11.17
N TRP A 105 -5.23 0.57 -10.17
CA TRP A 105 -5.52 0.30 -8.76
C TRP A 105 -6.80 1.00 -8.31
N SER A 106 -7.56 0.35 -7.42
CA SER A 106 -8.63 1.00 -6.68
C SER A 106 -8.04 1.72 -5.47
N VAL A 107 -8.21 3.05 -5.42
CA VAL A 107 -7.68 3.91 -4.35
C VAL A 107 -8.83 4.40 -3.48
N ARG A 108 -8.67 4.29 -2.16
CA ARG A 108 -9.64 4.78 -1.16
C ARG A 108 -8.93 5.55 -0.07
N LYS A 109 -9.51 6.67 0.34
CA LYS A 109 -9.09 7.46 1.49
C LYS A 109 -10.06 7.18 2.64
N VAL A 110 -9.54 6.99 3.85
CA VAL A 110 -10.33 6.73 5.06
C VAL A 110 -9.79 7.57 6.21
N ASP A 111 -10.68 7.94 7.14
CA ASP A 111 -10.25 8.47 8.44
C ASP A 111 -9.72 7.34 9.32
N ALA A 112 -8.46 7.47 9.76
CA ALA A 112 -7.79 6.49 10.61
C ALA A 112 -8.45 6.34 12.00
N CYS A 113 -9.21 7.35 12.46
CA CYS A 113 -9.93 7.30 13.72
C CYS A 113 -11.35 6.71 13.58
N ASN A 114 -11.81 6.42 12.35
CA ASN A 114 -13.13 5.88 12.09
C ASN A 114 -13.05 4.40 11.71
N ALA A 115 -13.30 3.54 12.70
CA ALA A 115 -13.24 2.08 12.53
C ALA A 115 -14.24 1.55 11.48
N GLU A 116 -15.41 2.15 11.34
CA GLU A 116 -16.42 1.75 10.35
C GLU A 116 -15.94 2.02 8.93
N GLN A 117 -15.34 3.19 8.69
CA GLN A 117 -14.75 3.52 7.38
C GLN A 117 -13.61 2.57 7.01
N ILE A 118 -12.74 2.23 7.97
CA ILE A 118 -11.65 1.27 7.76
C ILE A 118 -12.21 -0.11 7.41
N ALA A 119 -13.19 -0.60 8.19
CA ALA A 119 -13.82 -1.89 7.95
C ALA A 119 -14.51 -1.95 6.59
N ALA A 120 -15.24 -0.88 6.21
CA ALA A 120 -15.88 -0.77 4.90
C ALA A 120 -14.85 -0.76 3.76
N ALA A 121 -13.73 -0.05 3.91
CA ALA A 121 -12.68 -0.02 2.91
C ALA A 121 -12.02 -1.39 2.73
N ILE A 122 -11.71 -2.10 3.83
CA ILE A 122 -11.16 -3.46 3.80
C ILE A 122 -12.14 -4.43 3.13
N ALA A 123 -13.43 -4.39 3.50
CA ALA A 123 -14.45 -5.24 2.89
C ALA A 123 -14.62 -4.95 1.39
N SER A 124 -14.55 -3.68 0.99
CA SER A 124 -14.65 -3.28 -0.41
C SER A 124 -13.43 -3.69 -1.24
N SER A 125 -12.23 -3.65 -0.66
CA SER A 125 -11.03 -4.09 -1.38
C SER A 125 -11.10 -5.59 -1.68
N GLN A 126 -11.69 -6.38 -0.78
CA GLN A 126 -11.88 -7.83 -0.93
C GLN A 126 -12.78 -8.23 -2.09
N ARG A 127 -13.74 -7.36 -2.46
CA ARG A 127 -14.71 -7.60 -3.53
C ARG A 127 -14.30 -6.98 -4.86
N THR A 128 -13.27 -6.16 -4.85
CA THR A 128 -12.77 -5.53 -6.07
C THR A 128 -12.10 -6.60 -6.91
N HIS A 129 -12.85 -7.10 -7.90
CA HIS A 129 -12.32 -7.85 -9.03
C HIS A 129 -12.22 -6.87 -10.20
N LYS A 130 -11.13 -6.94 -10.95
CA LYS A 130 -11.01 -6.20 -12.21
C LYS A 130 -11.60 -7.06 -13.33
#